data_AF-A0A9Q0BQY3-F1
#
_entry.id   AF-A0A9Q0BQY3-F1
#
_cell.length_a   1.000
_cell.length_b   1.000
_cell.length_c   1.000
_cell.angle_alpha   90.00
_cell.angle_beta   90.00
_cell.angle_gamma   90.00
#
_symmetry.space_group_name_H-M   'P 1'
#
loop_
_entity.id
_entity.type
_entity.pdbx_description
1 polymer ?
#
loop_
_entity_poly.entity_id
_entity_poly.type
_entity_poly.pdbx_seq_one_letter_code
_entity_poly.pdbx_strand_id
1 'polypeptide(L)'
;MASSFAWLALILGLGVTGALDYNIQANSSKLLRVLNASAPVQELKYHIDVWRNEEALVAVEATLESVIRSEIGGNWERGWLVLQLANQARTPELKEAIYSALWKELQQTTQIYDPAKILEFHEQLSLHTDVPQELLELIYRAFINRSAQLLEAPFHTRSRVATFPLVDSLVHRLTFSTLDYLRDILEALYDAVLALETPLSVVERLGNFSASLIQLAEANLQLLGREELKRADTQVQLAVQSNLRNLLAHPDFELQVPYSLQSEIYEHLPRDEQIMYTARKVCIRNVTDANSYIYECPQTYLICSNARDPKKAAYFVQRGHSNDSRQQFAFFSAFWRNRYILMEPFTATASNASHSSITKNVYSRTDINWWRVVYGNGGISLYDAATEKSVLCGGDPSYWDGEEHHVYTRHASEFSAHQTECTWSLEDCSDAA
;
A
#
# COMPACT_ATOMS: atom_id res chain seq x y z
N MET A 1 25.21 -54.97 -6.70
CA MET A 1 25.27 -53.84 -5.74
C MET A 1 24.02 -53.00 -5.95
N ALA A 2 22.97 -53.30 -5.19
CA ALA A 2 21.68 -52.63 -5.28
C ALA A 2 21.18 -52.44 -3.84
N SER A 3 21.45 -51.29 -3.25
CA SER A 3 20.91 -50.88 -1.94
C SER A 3 21.28 -49.43 -1.66
N SER A 4 20.44 -48.49 -2.11
CA SER A 4 20.34 -47.15 -1.49
C SER A 4 19.08 -46.38 -1.89
N PHE A 5 18.26 -46.86 -2.83
CA PHE A 5 17.00 -46.20 -3.18
C PHE A 5 15.79 -46.56 -2.29
N ALA A 6 15.95 -47.45 -1.31
CA ALA A 6 14.83 -47.91 -0.46
C ALA A 6 14.52 -47.00 0.75
N TRP A 7 15.43 -46.07 1.12
CA TRP A 7 15.27 -45.27 2.34
C TRP A 7 14.65 -43.87 2.13
N LEU A 8 14.61 -43.37 0.89
CA LEU A 8 13.98 -42.07 0.58
C LEU A 8 12.47 -42.18 0.29
N ALA A 9 11.98 -43.36 -0.08
CA ALA A 9 10.54 -43.61 -0.20
C ALA A 9 9.85 -43.82 1.17
N LEU A 10 10.62 -44.09 2.24
CA LEU A 10 10.08 -44.36 3.57
C LEU A 10 9.90 -43.10 4.44
N ILE A 11 10.51 -41.97 4.06
CA ILE A 11 10.33 -40.68 4.77
C ILE A 11 9.27 -39.81 4.07
N LEU A 12 9.01 -40.02 2.77
CA LEU A 12 7.85 -39.45 2.07
C LEU A 12 6.54 -40.23 2.30
N GLY A 13 6.60 -41.40 2.94
CA GLY A 13 5.45 -42.25 3.29
C GLY A 13 4.96 -42.15 4.74
N LEU A 14 5.62 -41.36 5.60
CA LEU A 14 5.32 -41.28 7.04
C LEU A 14 4.93 -39.87 7.52
N GLY A 15 4.76 -38.91 6.61
CA GLY A 15 4.25 -37.55 6.91
C GLY A 15 2.76 -37.34 6.60
N VAL A 16 2.07 -38.35 6.05
CA VAL A 16 0.66 -38.26 5.57
C VAL A 16 -0.29 -39.16 6.39
N THR A 17 0.20 -39.88 7.39
CA THR A 17 -0.62 -40.76 8.24
C THR A 17 -0.88 -40.22 9.65
N GLY A 18 -0.54 -38.96 9.91
CA GLY A 18 -0.76 -38.27 11.19
C GLY A 18 -2.08 -37.51 11.32
N ALA A 19 -3.12 -37.87 10.55
CA ALA A 19 -4.51 -37.40 10.76
C ALA A 19 -5.58 -38.31 10.12
N LEU A 20 -5.22 -39.53 9.72
CA LEU A 20 -6.15 -40.49 9.07
C LEU A 20 -6.60 -41.64 9.98
N ASP A 21 -6.29 -41.54 11.28
CA ASP A 21 -6.91 -42.37 12.33
C ASP A 21 -7.82 -41.52 13.23
N TYR A 22 -8.74 -40.79 12.60
CA TYR A 22 -10.07 -40.56 13.18
C TYR A 22 -11.09 -41.34 12.37
N ASN A 23 -10.93 -42.68 12.38
CA ASN A 23 -12.04 -43.61 12.21
C ASN A 23 -12.96 -43.58 13.45
N ILE A 24 -13.33 -42.37 13.88
CA ILE A 24 -14.36 -42.14 14.87
C ILE A 24 -15.66 -41.91 14.09
N GLN A 25 -16.31 -43.04 13.82
CA GLN A 25 -17.76 -43.12 13.93
C GLN A 25 -18.58 -42.25 12.94
N ALA A 26 -18.28 -42.38 11.64
CA ALA A 26 -19.20 -41.95 10.57
C ALA A 26 -20.62 -42.59 10.70
N ASN A 27 -20.78 -43.67 11.46
CA ASN A 27 -22.07 -44.30 11.79
C ASN A 27 -22.85 -43.63 12.95
N SER A 28 -22.31 -42.57 13.57
CA SER A 28 -22.91 -41.90 14.74
C SER A 28 -23.45 -40.49 14.47
N SER A 29 -23.21 -39.92 13.28
CA SER A 29 -23.74 -38.59 12.94
C SER A 29 -25.28 -38.61 12.96
N LYS A 30 -25.86 -37.84 13.88
CA LYS A 30 -27.30 -37.64 13.99
C LYS A 30 -27.84 -36.96 12.74
N LEU A 31 -27.06 -36.06 12.14
CA LEU A 31 -27.42 -35.36 10.90
C LEU A 31 -27.51 -36.31 9.70
N LEU A 32 -26.56 -37.24 9.53
CA LEU A 32 -26.59 -38.25 8.48
C LEU A 32 -27.79 -39.20 8.60
N ARG A 33 -28.23 -39.52 9.82
CA ARG A 33 -29.46 -40.30 10.05
C ARG A 33 -30.72 -39.54 9.64
N VAL A 34 -30.80 -38.24 9.93
CA VAL A 34 -31.91 -37.38 9.52
C VAL A 34 -31.95 -37.21 7.99
N LEU A 35 -30.78 -37.05 7.35
CA LEU A 35 -30.65 -36.91 5.90
C LEU A 35 -30.97 -38.21 5.14
N ASN A 36 -30.56 -39.37 5.66
CA ASN A 36 -30.87 -40.67 5.04
C ASN A 36 -32.33 -41.11 5.24
N ALA A 37 -33.04 -40.52 6.21
CA ALA A 37 -34.44 -40.84 6.50
C ALA A 37 -35.46 -39.96 5.74
N SER A 38 -35.04 -38.97 4.94
CA SER A 38 -35.97 -37.95 4.43
C SER A 38 -36.80 -38.39 3.20
N ALA A 39 -38.09 -38.61 3.44
CA ALA A 39 -39.21 -38.41 2.52
C ALA A 39 -39.53 -36.89 2.37
N PRO A 40 -40.44 -36.43 1.48
CA PRO A 40 -40.51 -35.05 1.03
C PRO A 40 -40.86 -34.03 2.13
N VAL A 41 -40.40 -32.79 1.97
CA VAL A 41 -40.29 -31.66 2.92
C VAL A 41 -41.46 -31.45 3.90
N GLN A 42 -42.70 -31.80 3.53
CA GLN A 42 -43.85 -31.72 4.43
C GLN A 42 -43.81 -32.76 5.55
N GLU A 43 -43.22 -33.94 5.32
CA GLU A 43 -43.06 -34.97 6.33
C GLU A 43 -41.88 -34.73 7.27
N LEU A 44 -40.89 -33.90 6.95
CA LEU A 44 -39.80 -33.59 7.91
C LEU A 44 -40.28 -32.71 9.07
N LYS A 45 -41.27 -31.83 8.81
CA LYS A 45 -41.96 -31.07 9.86
C LYS A 45 -42.90 -31.96 10.69
N TYR A 46 -43.53 -32.96 10.06
CA TYR A 46 -44.48 -33.89 10.70
C TYR A 46 -43.83 -35.13 11.34
N HIS A 47 -42.67 -35.60 10.88
CA HIS A 47 -41.96 -36.77 11.44
C HIS A 47 -41.23 -36.45 12.73
N ILE A 48 -40.93 -35.17 12.99
CA ILE A 48 -40.55 -34.71 14.33
C ILE A 48 -41.73 -34.86 15.32
N ASP A 49 -42.98 -34.79 14.84
CA ASP A 49 -44.19 -34.99 15.66
C ASP A 49 -44.61 -36.47 15.82
N VAL A 50 -44.16 -37.38 14.95
CA VAL A 50 -44.59 -38.80 14.99
C VAL A 50 -43.69 -39.68 15.87
N TRP A 51 -42.44 -39.27 16.14
CA TRP A 51 -41.60 -39.93 17.18
C TRP A 51 -42.02 -39.56 18.62
N ARG A 52 -43.13 -38.83 18.79
CA ARG A 52 -43.59 -38.26 20.06
C ARG A 52 -44.35 -39.24 20.98
N ASN A 53 -44.47 -40.52 20.64
CA ASN A 53 -45.32 -41.46 21.40
C ASN A 53 -44.64 -42.67 22.05
N GLU A 54 -43.32 -42.84 21.94
CA GLU A 54 -42.62 -43.82 22.78
C GLU A 54 -41.36 -43.16 23.37
N GLU A 55 -41.30 -43.13 24.72
CA GLU A 55 -40.29 -42.50 25.57
C GLU A 55 -40.45 -41.00 25.86
N ALA A 56 -41.46 -40.70 26.68
CA ALA A 56 -41.44 -39.49 27.50
C ALA A 56 -40.32 -39.60 28.55
N LEU A 57 -39.30 -38.74 28.45
CA LEU A 57 -38.71 -37.96 29.56
C LEU A 57 -37.60 -37.03 29.02
N VAL A 58 -37.94 -35.74 28.94
CA VAL A 58 -37.04 -34.58 28.72
C VAL A 58 -36.28 -34.56 27.39
N ALA A 59 -36.98 -34.37 26.27
CA ALA A 59 -36.37 -33.99 25.00
C ALA A 59 -36.97 -32.67 24.50
N VAL A 60 -36.17 -31.62 24.58
CA VAL A 60 -36.42 -30.35 23.88
C VAL A 60 -36.58 -30.67 22.39
N GLU A 61 -37.63 -30.14 21.75
CA GLU A 61 -37.87 -30.29 20.30
C GLU A 61 -36.57 -29.99 19.52
N ALA A 62 -35.97 -31.03 18.94
CA ALA A 62 -34.70 -30.90 18.25
C ALA A 62 -34.95 -30.38 16.82
N THR A 63 -34.91 -29.07 16.64
CA THR A 63 -34.88 -28.45 15.32
C THR A 63 -33.62 -28.88 14.57
N LEU A 64 -33.65 -28.95 13.23
CA LEU A 64 -32.45 -29.23 12.42
C LEU A 64 -31.26 -28.34 12.82
N GLU A 65 -31.55 -27.07 13.14
CA GLU A 65 -30.59 -26.12 13.72
C GLU A 65 -29.94 -26.71 14.98
N SER A 66 -30.72 -27.18 15.97
CA SER A 66 -30.18 -27.80 17.19
C SER A 66 -29.35 -29.07 16.96
N VAL A 67 -29.66 -29.87 15.93
CA VAL A 67 -28.88 -31.05 15.56
C VAL A 67 -27.53 -30.61 14.98
N ILE A 68 -27.53 -29.63 14.06
CA ILE A 68 -26.32 -29.03 13.49
C ILE A 68 -25.44 -28.43 14.59
N ARG A 69 -26.03 -27.66 15.52
CA ARG A 69 -25.33 -27.12 16.70
C ARG A 69 -24.66 -28.23 17.52
N SER A 70 -25.39 -29.32 17.76
CA SER A 70 -24.88 -30.44 18.56
C SER A 70 -23.73 -31.20 17.89
N GLU A 71 -23.69 -31.23 16.56
CA GLU A 71 -22.62 -31.88 15.79
C GLU A 71 -21.34 -31.03 15.78
N ILE A 72 -21.49 -29.71 15.65
CA ILE A 72 -20.37 -28.77 15.68
C ILE A 72 -19.80 -28.70 17.10
N GLY A 73 -20.67 -28.65 18.11
CA GLY A 73 -20.28 -28.73 19.52
C GLY A 73 -19.28 -27.66 19.95
N GLY A 74 -19.32 -26.48 19.31
CA GLY A 74 -18.36 -25.39 19.52
C GLY A 74 -17.00 -25.56 18.84
N ASN A 75 -16.73 -26.68 18.16
CA ASN A 75 -15.54 -26.85 17.32
C ASN A 75 -15.87 -26.54 15.86
N TRP A 76 -15.49 -25.33 15.41
CA TRP A 76 -15.73 -24.86 14.05
C TRP A 76 -15.13 -25.77 12.96
N GLU A 77 -14.06 -26.51 13.24
CA GLU A 77 -13.47 -27.44 12.27
C GLU A 77 -14.45 -28.55 11.88
N ARG A 78 -15.41 -28.90 12.75
CA ARG A 78 -16.48 -29.84 12.44
C ARG A 78 -17.57 -29.23 11.55
N GLY A 79 -17.63 -27.90 11.44
CA GLY A 79 -18.50 -27.19 10.52
C GLY A 79 -18.26 -27.61 9.06
N TRP A 80 -17.02 -27.93 8.70
CA TRP A 80 -16.67 -28.48 7.39
C TRP A 80 -17.39 -29.80 7.07
N LEU A 81 -17.49 -30.69 8.05
CA LEU A 81 -18.21 -31.96 7.88
C LEU A 81 -19.69 -31.70 7.64
N VAL A 82 -20.30 -30.78 8.39
CA VAL A 82 -21.69 -30.37 8.20
C VAL A 82 -21.90 -29.70 6.84
N LEU A 83 -20.95 -28.91 6.37
CA LEU A 83 -21.02 -28.29 5.05
C LEU A 83 -21.00 -29.34 3.93
N GLN A 84 -20.19 -30.40 4.05
CA GLN A 84 -20.22 -31.51 3.09
C GLN A 84 -21.58 -32.23 3.05
N LEU A 85 -22.33 -32.23 4.16
CA LEU A 85 -23.68 -32.80 4.21
C LEU A 85 -24.69 -31.95 3.42
N ALA A 86 -24.45 -30.65 3.22
CA ALA A 86 -25.26 -29.83 2.32
C ALA A 86 -25.19 -30.33 0.86
N ASN A 87 -24.06 -30.87 0.42
CA ASN A 87 -23.96 -31.50 -0.91
C ASN A 87 -24.80 -32.76 -1.05
N GLN A 88 -25.09 -33.44 0.06
CA GLN A 88 -25.89 -34.66 0.10
C GLN A 88 -27.38 -34.37 0.31
N ALA A 89 -27.74 -33.16 0.75
CA ALA A 89 -29.11 -32.74 0.93
C ALA A 89 -29.85 -32.63 -0.42
N ARG A 90 -31.06 -33.19 -0.48
CA ARG A 90 -31.82 -33.33 -1.73
C ARG A 90 -32.69 -32.12 -2.08
N THR A 91 -32.94 -31.22 -1.14
CA THR A 91 -33.86 -30.09 -1.34
C THR A 91 -33.16 -28.76 -1.06
N PRO A 92 -33.47 -27.71 -1.83
CA PRO A 92 -32.82 -26.40 -1.67
C PRO A 92 -33.10 -25.80 -0.29
N GLU A 93 -34.29 -26.02 0.27
CA GLU A 93 -34.66 -25.49 1.60
C GLU A 93 -33.80 -26.12 2.71
N LEU A 94 -33.42 -27.39 2.55
CA LEU A 94 -32.58 -28.09 3.51
C LEU A 94 -31.13 -27.60 3.44
N LYS A 95 -30.63 -27.33 2.23
CA LYS A 95 -29.31 -26.74 2.03
C LYS A 95 -29.23 -25.34 2.62
N GLU A 96 -30.21 -24.50 2.33
CA GLU A 96 -30.33 -23.16 2.91
C GLU A 96 -30.37 -23.19 4.44
N ALA A 97 -31.14 -24.11 5.02
CA ALA A 97 -31.20 -24.29 6.46
C ALA A 97 -29.84 -24.72 7.05
N ILE A 98 -29.09 -25.59 6.35
CA ILE A 98 -27.74 -25.98 6.76
C ILE A 98 -26.78 -24.79 6.71
N TYR A 99 -26.75 -24.04 5.60
CA TYR A 99 -25.88 -22.86 5.47
C TYR A 99 -26.19 -21.79 6.51
N SER A 100 -27.48 -21.52 6.73
CA SER A 100 -27.94 -20.55 7.74
C SER A 100 -27.61 -20.99 9.17
N ALA A 101 -27.75 -22.29 9.47
CA ALA A 101 -27.37 -22.83 10.77
C ALA A 101 -25.85 -22.73 11.01
N LEU A 102 -25.04 -23.06 10.00
CA LEU A 102 -23.58 -22.91 10.05
C LEU A 102 -23.17 -21.46 10.29
N TRP A 103 -23.81 -20.52 9.59
CA TRP A 103 -23.56 -19.09 9.80
C TRP A 103 -23.92 -18.64 11.22
N LYS A 104 -25.10 -19.02 11.73
CA LYS A 104 -25.48 -18.72 13.12
C LYS A 104 -24.52 -19.32 14.14
N GLU A 105 -24.02 -20.53 13.89
CA GLU A 105 -23.01 -21.15 14.74
C GLU A 105 -21.71 -20.38 14.74
N LEU A 106 -21.23 -19.97 13.56
CA LEU A 106 -20.04 -19.13 13.46
C LEU A 106 -20.22 -17.85 14.28
N GLN A 107 -21.37 -17.16 14.15
CA GLN A 107 -21.71 -15.96 14.90
C GLN A 107 -21.74 -16.15 16.43
N GLN A 108 -22.14 -17.33 16.90
CA GLN A 108 -22.26 -17.65 18.34
C GLN A 108 -20.95 -18.14 18.95
N THR A 109 -19.98 -18.54 18.14
CA THR A 109 -18.64 -18.92 18.59
C THR A 109 -17.68 -17.74 18.61
N THR A 110 -16.58 -17.86 19.35
CA THR A 110 -15.50 -16.85 19.35
C THR A 110 -14.78 -16.72 18.01
N GLN A 111 -15.02 -17.65 17.07
CA GLN A 111 -14.41 -17.66 15.75
C GLN A 111 -14.93 -16.51 14.85
N ILE A 112 -16.09 -15.92 15.16
CA ILE A 112 -16.61 -14.74 14.45
C ILE A 112 -15.70 -13.51 14.57
N TYR A 113 -14.75 -13.50 15.52
CA TYR A 113 -13.79 -12.43 15.68
C TYR A 113 -12.52 -12.63 14.84
N ASP A 114 -12.35 -13.80 14.20
CA ASP A 114 -11.26 -14.08 13.28
C ASP A 114 -11.72 -13.87 11.83
N PRO A 115 -11.32 -12.77 11.16
CA PRO A 115 -11.75 -12.50 9.79
C PRO A 115 -11.29 -13.57 8.80
N ALA A 116 -10.18 -14.27 9.06
CA ALA A 116 -9.72 -15.35 8.19
C ALA A 116 -10.71 -16.52 8.16
N LYS A 117 -11.35 -16.83 9.30
CA LYS A 117 -12.39 -17.87 9.38
C LYS A 117 -13.66 -17.50 8.65
N ILE A 118 -14.06 -16.23 8.70
CA ILE A 118 -15.22 -15.74 7.96
C ILE A 118 -14.94 -15.78 6.45
N LEU A 119 -13.73 -15.35 6.03
CA LEU A 119 -13.32 -15.42 4.62
C LEU A 119 -13.27 -16.86 4.11
N GLU A 120 -12.68 -17.78 4.88
CA GLU A 120 -12.62 -19.20 4.54
C GLU A 120 -14.03 -19.77 4.32
N PHE A 121 -14.97 -19.43 5.22
CA PHE A 121 -16.36 -19.84 5.10
C PHE A 121 -17.07 -19.22 3.88
N HIS A 122 -16.85 -17.93 3.62
CA HIS A 122 -17.37 -17.26 2.43
C HIS A 122 -16.85 -17.89 1.13
N GLU A 123 -15.53 -18.12 1.05
CA GLU A 123 -14.87 -18.77 -0.09
C GLU A 123 -15.47 -20.16 -0.34
N GLN A 124 -15.67 -20.96 0.71
CA GLN A 124 -16.31 -22.28 0.60
C GLN A 124 -17.73 -22.20 0.05
N LEU A 125 -18.57 -21.34 0.63
CA LEU A 125 -19.96 -21.19 0.18
C LEU A 125 -20.04 -20.66 -1.25
N SER A 126 -19.13 -19.77 -1.66
CA SER A 126 -19.12 -19.20 -3.01
C SER A 126 -18.89 -20.24 -4.13
N LEU A 127 -18.35 -21.42 -3.79
CA LEU A 127 -18.18 -22.53 -4.73
C LEU A 127 -19.50 -23.25 -5.05
N HIS A 128 -20.54 -23.02 -4.25
CA HIS A 128 -21.85 -23.65 -4.36
C HIS A 128 -22.83 -22.73 -5.09
N THR A 129 -23.46 -23.23 -6.16
CA THR A 129 -24.40 -22.45 -6.98
C THR A 129 -25.79 -22.27 -6.36
N ASP A 130 -26.06 -23.01 -5.29
CA ASP A 130 -27.32 -23.12 -4.57
C ASP A 130 -27.32 -22.40 -3.23
N VAL A 131 -26.26 -21.65 -2.91
CA VAL A 131 -26.23 -20.77 -1.75
C VAL A 131 -27.01 -19.48 -2.08
N PRO A 132 -27.95 -19.05 -1.23
CA PRO A 132 -28.64 -17.78 -1.43
C PRO A 132 -27.66 -16.60 -1.47
N GLN A 133 -27.78 -15.75 -2.48
CA GLN A 133 -26.90 -14.59 -2.64
C GLN A 133 -26.96 -13.64 -1.43
N GLU A 134 -28.14 -13.46 -0.85
CA GLU A 134 -28.34 -12.64 0.35
C GLU A 134 -27.49 -13.13 1.55
N LEU A 135 -27.32 -14.45 1.69
CA LEU A 135 -26.48 -15.04 2.73
C LEU A 135 -25.00 -14.79 2.46
N LEU A 136 -24.54 -14.97 1.21
CA LEU A 136 -23.16 -14.67 0.81
C LEU A 136 -22.83 -13.19 1.07
N GLU A 137 -23.71 -12.27 0.69
CA GLU A 137 -23.54 -10.83 0.92
C GLU A 137 -23.48 -10.50 2.43
N LEU A 138 -24.29 -11.17 3.25
CA LEU A 138 -24.29 -10.96 4.70
C LEU A 138 -22.97 -11.42 5.33
N ILE A 139 -22.46 -12.59 4.92
CA ILE A 139 -21.17 -13.13 5.38
C ILE A 139 -20.04 -12.23 4.90
N TYR A 140 -20.08 -11.79 3.65
CA TYR A 140 -19.10 -10.88 3.08
C TYR A 140 -19.04 -9.57 3.88
N ARG A 141 -20.17 -8.92 4.14
CA ARG A 141 -20.23 -7.71 4.98
C ARG A 141 -19.69 -7.95 6.38
N ALA A 142 -19.97 -9.10 6.97
CA ALA A 142 -19.42 -9.45 8.28
C ALA A 142 -17.90 -9.60 8.24
N PHE A 143 -17.35 -10.23 7.19
CA PHE A 143 -15.91 -10.32 6.96
C PHE A 143 -15.27 -8.92 6.83
N ILE A 144 -15.86 -8.03 6.03
CA ILE A 144 -15.40 -6.65 5.86
C ILE A 144 -15.38 -5.92 7.21
N ASN A 145 -16.50 -5.93 7.94
CA ASN A 145 -16.62 -5.24 9.22
C ASN A 145 -15.64 -5.77 10.27
N ARG A 146 -15.44 -7.09 10.36
CA ARG A 146 -14.49 -7.69 11.31
C ARG A 146 -13.04 -7.43 10.93
N SER A 147 -12.74 -7.43 9.63
CA SER A 147 -11.42 -7.04 9.13
C SER A 147 -11.10 -5.59 9.46
N ALA A 148 -12.04 -4.67 9.20
CA ALA A 148 -11.90 -3.26 9.55
C ALA A 148 -11.64 -3.09 11.06
N GLN A 149 -12.46 -3.72 11.92
CA GLN A 149 -12.26 -3.68 13.38
C GLN A 149 -10.88 -4.19 13.83
N LEU A 150 -10.35 -5.22 13.18
CA LEU A 150 -9.01 -5.71 13.49
C LEU A 150 -7.94 -4.70 13.05
N LEU A 151 -8.12 -4.09 11.87
CA LEU A 151 -7.23 -3.08 11.29
C LEU A 151 -7.33 -1.70 11.94
N GLU A 152 -8.31 -1.45 12.81
CA GLU A 152 -8.38 -0.24 13.63
C GLU A 152 -7.25 -0.19 14.67
N ALA A 153 -6.74 -1.33 15.12
CA ALA A 153 -5.79 -1.40 16.25
C ALA A 153 -4.50 -0.56 16.03
N PRO A 154 -3.82 -0.60 14.86
CA PRO A 154 -2.69 0.29 14.54
C PRO A 154 -3.02 1.79 14.58
N PHE A 155 -4.28 2.16 14.38
CA PHE A 155 -4.75 3.54 14.43
C PHE A 155 -5.05 4.02 15.84
N HIS A 156 -5.11 3.15 16.85
CA HIS A 156 -5.35 3.54 18.25
C HIS A 156 -4.10 3.42 19.14
N THR A 157 -2.99 2.93 18.61
CA THR A 157 -1.70 2.94 19.31
C THR A 157 -0.95 4.25 19.11
N ARG A 158 -0.25 4.71 20.16
CA ARG A 158 0.72 5.81 20.07
C ARG A 158 2.13 5.33 19.72
N SER A 159 2.37 4.01 19.78
CA SER A 159 3.68 3.42 19.53
C SER A 159 3.83 3.06 18.06
N ARG A 160 4.82 3.68 17.40
CA ARG A 160 5.20 3.36 16.00
C ARG A 160 5.92 2.02 15.85
N VAL A 161 6.32 1.40 16.96
CA VAL A 161 7.00 0.09 16.99
C VAL A 161 6.11 -1.01 17.56
N ALA A 162 4.82 -0.72 17.79
CA ALA A 162 3.86 -1.75 18.18
C ALA A 162 3.67 -2.73 17.03
N THR A 163 3.69 -4.02 17.36
CA THR A 163 3.43 -5.10 16.41
C THR A 163 2.02 -5.63 16.62
N PHE A 164 1.37 -6.01 15.53
CA PHE A 164 0.00 -6.52 15.55
C PHE A 164 -0.06 -7.83 14.77
N PRO A 165 0.35 -8.97 15.37
CA PRO A 165 0.52 -10.22 14.63
C PRO A 165 -0.73 -10.71 13.89
N LEU A 166 -1.92 -10.43 14.43
CA LEU A 166 -3.19 -10.77 13.78
C LEU A 166 -3.49 -9.86 12.58
N VAL A 167 -3.14 -8.57 12.67
CA VAL A 167 -3.20 -7.64 11.54
C VAL A 167 -2.23 -8.10 10.46
N ASP A 168 -0.98 -8.40 10.84
CA ASP A 168 0.05 -8.85 9.90
C ASP A 168 -0.39 -10.13 9.16
N SER A 169 -1.00 -11.08 9.88
CA SER A 169 -1.53 -12.31 9.29
C SER A 169 -2.68 -12.06 8.32
N LEU A 170 -3.62 -11.18 8.67
CA LEU A 170 -4.74 -10.80 7.80
C LEU A 170 -4.23 -10.09 6.54
N VAL A 171 -3.38 -9.08 6.71
CA VAL A 171 -2.81 -8.28 5.61
C VAL A 171 -2.03 -9.19 4.67
N HIS A 172 -1.22 -10.12 5.19
CA HIS A 172 -0.51 -11.10 4.37
C HIS A 172 -1.47 -12.01 3.58
N ARG A 173 -2.57 -12.46 4.18
CA ARG A 173 -3.59 -13.26 3.49
C ARG A 173 -4.26 -12.45 2.37
N LEU A 174 -4.54 -11.17 2.60
CA LEU A 174 -5.12 -10.27 1.59
C LEU A 174 -4.17 -10.04 0.41
N THR A 175 -2.84 -10.00 0.63
CA THR A 175 -1.84 -9.82 -0.43
C THR A 175 -1.91 -10.90 -1.51
N PHE A 176 -2.31 -12.12 -1.16
CA PHE A 176 -2.45 -13.23 -2.11
C PHE A 176 -3.86 -13.39 -2.67
N SER A 177 -4.82 -12.57 -2.20
CA SER A 177 -6.19 -12.61 -2.70
C SER A 177 -6.31 -11.74 -3.96
N THR A 178 -6.93 -12.28 -5.00
CA THR A 178 -7.18 -11.59 -6.28
C THR A 178 -8.44 -10.71 -6.24
N LEU A 179 -8.98 -10.44 -5.06
CA LEU A 179 -10.30 -9.85 -4.87
C LEU A 179 -10.17 -8.47 -4.23
N ASP A 180 -11.05 -7.54 -4.64
CA ASP A 180 -11.14 -6.14 -4.21
C ASP A 180 -11.42 -5.94 -2.70
N TYR A 181 -11.24 -6.98 -1.88
CA TYR A 181 -11.52 -6.97 -0.45
C TYR A 181 -10.85 -5.82 0.28
N LEU A 182 -9.60 -5.49 -0.08
CA LEU A 182 -8.87 -4.44 0.61
C LEU A 182 -9.59 -3.09 0.50
N ARG A 183 -10.11 -2.73 -0.68
CA ARG A 183 -10.84 -1.46 -0.88
C ARG A 183 -12.05 -1.38 0.05
N ASP A 184 -12.86 -2.44 0.09
CA ASP A 184 -14.09 -2.45 0.88
C ASP A 184 -13.77 -2.47 2.40
N ILE A 185 -12.69 -3.15 2.81
CA ILE A 185 -12.17 -3.15 4.19
C ILE A 185 -11.67 -1.75 4.59
N LEU A 186 -10.89 -1.11 3.74
CA LEU A 186 -10.36 0.24 3.98
C LEU A 186 -11.49 1.27 4.08
N GLU A 187 -12.57 1.11 3.30
CA GLU A 187 -13.73 2.00 3.38
C GLU A 187 -14.37 1.93 4.76
N ALA A 188 -14.70 0.72 5.21
CA ALA A 188 -15.28 0.48 6.53
C ALA A 188 -14.33 0.90 7.66
N LEU A 189 -13.01 0.68 7.49
CA LEU A 189 -11.99 1.10 8.43
C LEU A 189 -11.96 2.62 8.56
N TYR A 190 -11.91 3.36 7.45
CA TYR A 190 -11.84 4.82 7.46
C TYR A 190 -13.12 5.45 8.00
N ASP A 191 -14.30 4.88 7.71
CA ASP A 191 -15.55 5.28 8.35
C ASP A 191 -15.46 5.18 9.88
N ALA A 192 -14.88 4.09 10.39
CA ALA A 192 -14.73 3.88 11.83
C ALA A 192 -13.67 4.79 12.46
N VAL A 193 -12.46 4.84 11.91
CA VAL A 193 -11.36 5.59 12.53
C VAL A 193 -11.53 7.11 12.40
N LEU A 194 -12.07 7.63 11.29
CA LEU A 194 -12.33 9.06 11.13
C LEU A 194 -13.52 9.55 11.98
N ALA A 195 -14.43 8.65 12.38
CA ALA A 195 -15.49 8.97 13.33
C ALA A 195 -14.98 9.09 14.78
N LEU A 196 -13.89 8.40 15.12
CA LEU A 196 -13.37 8.31 16.49
C LEU A 196 -12.11 9.15 16.73
N GLU A 197 -11.27 9.32 15.71
CA GLU A 197 -9.98 10.00 15.78
C GLU A 197 -9.95 11.24 14.90
N THR A 198 -9.01 12.15 15.16
CA THR A 198 -8.81 13.32 14.29
C THR A 198 -8.19 12.89 12.94
N PRO A 199 -8.50 13.58 11.82
CA PRO A 199 -7.90 13.27 10.51
C PRO A 199 -6.36 13.28 10.55
N LEU A 200 -5.76 14.21 11.29
CA LEU A 200 -4.30 14.27 11.46
C LEU A 200 -3.75 12.98 12.08
N SER A 201 -4.36 12.52 13.18
CA SER A 201 -3.97 11.29 13.86
C SER A 201 -4.09 10.07 12.95
N VAL A 202 -5.16 9.98 12.15
CA VAL A 202 -5.35 8.88 11.20
C VAL A 202 -4.25 8.87 10.14
N VAL A 203 -3.97 10.02 9.52
CA VAL A 203 -2.92 10.16 8.51
C VAL A 203 -1.54 9.81 9.09
N GLU A 204 -1.18 10.34 10.26
CA GLU A 204 0.12 10.07 10.89
C GLU A 204 0.31 8.60 11.27
N ARG A 205 -0.78 7.90 11.59
CA ARG A 205 -0.75 6.48 11.99
C ARG A 205 -0.91 5.51 10.80
N LEU A 206 -1.27 6.00 9.62
CA LEU A 206 -1.33 5.16 8.41
C LEU A 206 0.02 4.51 8.10
N GLY A 207 1.14 5.15 8.44
CA GLY A 207 2.47 4.54 8.30
C GLY A 207 2.69 3.28 9.15
N ASN A 208 1.87 3.03 10.18
CA ASN A 208 1.89 1.80 10.98
C ASN A 208 1.14 0.64 10.30
N PHE A 209 0.40 0.92 9.23
CA PHE A 209 -0.23 -0.08 8.39
C PHE A 209 0.83 -0.63 7.43
N SER A 210 1.40 -1.81 7.69
CA SER A 210 2.36 -2.36 6.72
C SER A 210 2.59 -3.87 6.79
N ALA A 211 2.33 -4.53 5.66
CA ALA A 211 3.12 -5.69 5.20
C ALA A 211 3.57 -5.60 3.72
N SER A 212 2.99 -4.73 2.86
CA SER A 212 3.44 -4.53 1.46
C SER A 212 3.24 -3.09 0.94
N LEU A 213 4.05 -2.66 -0.04
CA LEU A 213 3.98 -1.31 -0.64
C LEU A 213 2.70 -1.07 -1.43
N ILE A 214 2.15 -2.11 -2.07
CA ILE A 214 0.91 -2.02 -2.86
C ILE A 214 -0.26 -1.65 -1.94
N GLN A 215 -0.42 -2.37 -0.83
CA GLN A 215 -1.51 -2.12 0.11
C GLN A 215 -1.37 -0.75 0.78
N LEU A 216 -0.14 -0.32 1.08
CA LEU A 216 0.10 1.02 1.61
C LEU A 216 -0.23 2.12 0.58
N ALA A 217 0.07 1.89 -0.70
CA ALA A 217 -0.29 2.78 -1.79
C ALA A 217 -1.82 2.92 -1.94
N GLU A 218 -2.55 1.80 -1.98
CA GLU A 218 -4.01 1.78 -2.03
C GLU A 218 -4.64 2.47 -0.81
N ALA A 219 -4.12 2.19 0.39
CA ALA A 219 -4.58 2.82 1.62
C ALA A 219 -4.40 4.35 1.60
N ASN A 220 -3.24 4.84 1.11
CA ASN A 220 -3.03 6.29 0.96
C ASN A 220 -4.01 6.92 -0.06
N LEU A 221 -4.23 6.29 -1.21
CA LEU A 221 -5.14 6.79 -2.24
C LEU A 221 -6.60 6.82 -1.77
N GLN A 222 -7.05 5.77 -1.09
CA GLN A 222 -8.42 5.74 -0.59
C GLN A 222 -8.62 6.76 0.54
N LEU A 223 -7.64 6.94 1.42
CA LEU A 223 -7.69 7.98 2.46
C LEU A 223 -7.73 9.38 1.85
N LEU A 224 -6.96 9.64 0.79
CA LEU A 224 -6.99 10.91 0.03
C LEU A 224 -8.36 11.24 -0.55
N GLY A 225 -9.15 10.22 -0.92
CA GLY A 225 -10.50 10.38 -1.45
C GLY A 225 -11.52 10.90 -0.43
N ARG A 226 -11.22 10.80 0.88
CA ARG A 226 -12.15 11.09 1.98
C ARG A 226 -12.46 12.58 2.12
N GLU A 227 -13.73 12.91 2.30
CA GLU A 227 -14.21 14.30 2.42
C GLU A 227 -13.69 15.00 3.67
N GLU A 228 -13.44 14.24 4.73
CA GLU A 228 -12.89 14.68 6.01
C GLU A 228 -11.50 15.30 5.83
N LEU A 229 -10.71 14.78 4.88
CA LEU A 229 -9.37 15.30 4.57
C LEU A 229 -9.42 16.53 3.66
N LYS A 230 -10.39 16.63 2.75
CA LYS A 230 -10.54 17.78 1.84
C LYS A 230 -10.83 19.09 2.59
N ARG A 231 -11.48 18.99 3.75
CA ARG A 231 -11.82 20.14 4.63
C ARG A 231 -10.81 20.35 5.74
N ALA A 232 -9.77 19.52 5.81
CA ALA A 232 -8.82 19.53 6.91
C ALA A 232 -7.84 20.71 6.81
N ASP A 233 -7.16 20.97 7.93
CA ASP A 233 -6.18 22.05 8.05
C ASP A 233 -4.89 21.78 7.25
N THR A 234 -4.02 22.78 7.20
CA THR A 234 -2.72 22.68 6.52
C THR A 234 -1.83 21.59 7.11
N GLN A 235 -1.98 21.26 8.40
CA GLN A 235 -1.16 20.22 9.04
C GLN A 235 -1.52 18.83 8.52
N VAL A 236 -2.81 18.54 8.34
CA VAL A 236 -3.26 17.28 7.72
C VAL A 236 -2.74 17.17 6.29
N GLN A 237 -2.83 18.23 5.49
CA GLN A 237 -2.31 18.22 4.12
C GLN A 237 -0.80 17.98 4.07
N LEU A 238 -0.03 18.58 4.99
CA LEU A 238 1.41 18.32 5.10
C LEU A 238 1.72 16.87 5.52
N ALA A 239 0.95 16.31 6.44
CA ALA A 239 1.11 14.92 6.88
C ALA A 239 0.80 13.92 5.74
N VAL A 240 -0.26 14.19 4.96
CA VAL A 240 -0.61 13.42 3.76
C VAL A 240 0.52 13.44 2.74
N GLN A 241 1.02 14.64 2.41
CA GLN A 241 2.14 14.80 1.48
C GLN A 241 3.41 14.12 1.99
N SER A 242 3.64 14.13 3.31
CA SER A 242 4.76 13.38 3.91
C SER A 242 4.61 11.87 3.73
N ASN A 243 3.40 11.31 3.86
CA ASN A 243 3.17 9.88 3.64
C ASN A 243 3.41 9.48 2.19
N LEU A 244 2.90 10.26 1.23
CA LEU A 244 3.15 10.02 -0.20
C LEU A 244 4.64 10.08 -0.50
N ARG A 245 5.36 11.08 0.01
CA ARG A 245 6.82 11.19 -0.16
C ARG A 245 7.58 10.01 0.44
N ASN A 246 7.19 9.56 1.63
CA ASN A 246 7.80 8.39 2.25
C ASN A 246 7.59 7.12 1.41
N LEU A 247 6.41 6.98 0.81
CA LEU A 247 6.09 5.87 -0.10
C LEU A 247 6.95 5.93 -1.37
N LEU A 248 7.07 7.12 -2.00
CA LEU A 248 7.88 7.34 -3.21
C LEU A 248 9.39 7.25 -2.98
N ALA A 249 9.84 7.50 -1.75
CA ALA A 249 11.23 7.38 -1.36
C ALA A 249 11.64 5.92 -1.08
N HIS A 250 10.70 4.97 -1.07
CA HIS A 250 11.02 3.57 -0.87
C HIS A 250 11.74 2.99 -2.10
N PRO A 251 12.92 2.35 -1.95
CA PRO A 251 13.74 1.88 -3.08
C PRO A 251 13.01 0.97 -4.06
N ASP A 252 12.14 0.10 -3.53
CA ASP A 252 11.40 -0.88 -4.33
C ASP A 252 10.04 -0.37 -4.83
N PHE A 253 9.68 0.91 -4.62
CA PHE A 253 8.36 1.42 -4.98
C PHE A 253 8.06 1.24 -6.47
N GLU A 254 8.96 1.70 -7.35
CA GLU A 254 8.78 1.59 -8.81
C GLU A 254 8.75 0.13 -9.30
N LEU A 255 9.35 -0.80 -8.55
CA LEU A 255 9.44 -2.22 -8.89
C LEU A 255 8.19 -3.01 -8.42
N GLN A 256 7.73 -2.75 -7.20
CA GLN A 256 6.67 -3.54 -6.54
C GLN A 256 5.27 -2.98 -6.81
N VAL A 257 5.13 -1.68 -7.04
CA VAL A 257 3.82 -1.05 -7.23
C VAL A 257 3.46 -1.02 -8.72
N PRO A 258 2.27 -1.46 -9.14
CA PRO A 258 1.86 -1.39 -10.55
C PRO A 258 1.83 0.04 -11.08
N TYR A 259 2.21 0.24 -12.35
CA TYR A 259 2.27 1.57 -12.96
C TYR A 259 0.95 2.35 -12.90
N SER A 260 -0.20 1.68 -12.97
CA SER A 260 -1.52 2.32 -12.80
C SER A 260 -1.63 3.02 -11.45
N LEU A 261 -1.28 2.33 -10.37
CA LEU A 261 -1.33 2.86 -9.02
C LEU A 261 -0.26 3.94 -8.78
N GLN A 262 0.94 3.77 -9.37
CA GLN A 262 1.96 4.80 -9.36
C GLN A 262 1.45 6.10 -10.00
N SER A 263 0.78 6.00 -11.16
CA SER A 263 0.24 7.15 -11.87
C SER A 263 -0.79 7.91 -11.03
N GLU A 264 -1.71 7.19 -10.38
CA GLU A 264 -2.71 7.80 -9.49
C GLU A 264 -2.03 8.52 -8.31
N ILE A 265 -0.98 7.93 -7.71
CA ILE A 265 -0.21 8.61 -6.66
C ILE A 265 0.44 9.90 -7.17
N TYR A 266 1.05 9.87 -8.36
CA TYR A 266 1.73 11.03 -8.93
C TYR A 266 0.77 12.20 -9.18
N GLU A 267 -0.49 11.93 -9.51
CA GLU A 267 -1.53 12.96 -9.72
C GLU A 267 -1.86 13.76 -8.45
N HIS A 268 -1.57 13.20 -7.27
CA HIS A 268 -1.79 13.86 -5.98
C HIS A 268 -0.57 14.64 -5.45
N LEU A 269 0.53 14.67 -6.21
CA LEU A 269 1.73 15.42 -5.86
C LEU A 269 1.65 16.88 -6.34
N PRO A 270 2.35 17.83 -5.67
CA PRO A 270 2.55 19.17 -6.18
C PRO A 270 3.17 19.16 -7.57
N ARG A 271 2.84 20.14 -8.41
CA ARG A 271 3.20 20.17 -9.83
C ARG A 271 4.68 19.88 -10.13
N ASP A 272 5.62 20.57 -9.48
CA ASP A 272 7.05 20.34 -9.75
C ASP A 272 7.49 18.94 -9.32
N GLU A 273 6.94 18.43 -8.22
CA GLU A 273 7.20 17.08 -7.72
C GLU A 273 6.61 16.02 -8.66
N GLN A 274 5.36 16.20 -9.11
CA GLN A 274 4.73 15.35 -10.12
C GLN A 274 5.60 15.25 -11.39
N ILE A 275 6.07 16.38 -11.91
CA ILE A 275 6.92 16.45 -13.12
C ILE A 275 8.20 15.62 -12.96
N MET A 276 8.80 15.54 -11.76
CA MET A 276 9.99 14.71 -11.51
C MET A 276 9.75 13.21 -11.74
N TYR A 277 8.51 12.75 -11.57
CA TYR A 277 8.15 11.35 -11.73
C TYR A 277 7.55 11.05 -13.11
N THR A 278 6.78 11.97 -13.67
CA THR A 278 6.00 11.73 -14.89
C THR A 278 6.66 12.22 -16.17
N ALA A 279 7.46 13.29 -16.13
CA ALA A 279 8.03 13.87 -17.35
C ALA A 279 9.23 13.07 -17.85
N ARG A 280 9.35 12.94 -19.18
CA ARG A 280 10.52 12.32 -19.81
C ARG A 280 11.73 13.24 -19.80
N LYS A 281 11.49 14.54 -20.02
CA LYS A 281 12.50 15.60 -19.93
C LYS A 281 11.92 16.79 -19.19
N VAL A 282 12.76 17.48 -18.43
CA VAL A 282 12.38 18.68 -17.67
C VAL A 282 13.20 19.88 -18.11
N CYS A 283 12.59 21.06 -18.11
CA CYS A 283 13.32 22.31 -18.07
C CYS A 283 13.31 22.84 -16.63
N ILE A 284 14.47 23.32 -16.18
CA ILE A 284 14.63 23.85 -14.82
C ILE A 284 14.68 25.36 -14.92
N ARG A 285 13.74 26.06 -14.30
CA ARG A 285 13.60 27.52 -14.36
C ARG A 285 13.72 28.13 -12.97
N ASN A 286 14.37 29.26 -12.82
CA ASN A 286 14.38 29.96 -11.55
C ASN A 286 12.97 30.48 -11.20
N VAL A 287 12.55 30.41 -9.93
CA VAL A 287 11.20 30.87 -9.55
C VAL A 287 11.00 32.37 -9.67
N THR A 288 12.07 33.16 -9.60
CA THR A 288 12.00 34.63 -9.62
C THR A 288 11.75 35.22 -10.99
N ASP A 289 12.13 34.50 -12.05
CA ASP A 289 12.07 35.01 -13.41
C ASP A 289 11.53 33.94 -14.36
N ALA A 290 10.47 34.28 -15.09
CA ALA A 290 9.81 33.40 -16.05
C ALA A 290 10.70 32.98 -17.24
N ASN A 291 11.81 33.66 -17.46
CA ASN A 291 12.71 33.43 -18.59
C ASN A 291 14.08 32.86 -18.18
N SER A 292 14.37 32.74 -16.88
CA SER A 292 15.68 32.29 -16.40
C SER A 292 15.75 30.76 -16.28
N TYR A 293 15.95 30.09 -17.41
CA TYR A 293 16.15 28.62 -17.45
C TYR A 293 17.60 28.25 -17.24
N ILE A 294 17.85 27.06 -16.69
CA ILE A 294 19.18 26.46 -16.64
C ILE A 294 19.51 25.94 -18.04
N TYR A 295 20.69 26.27 -18.56
CA TYR A 295 21.23 25.76 -19.83
C TYR A 295 22.76 25.71 -19.81
N GLU A 296 23.40 25.01 -20.75
CA GLU A 296 24.86 25.02 -20.87
C GLU A 296 25.40 26.32 -21.48
N CYS A 297 26.33 26.99 -20.80
CA CYS A 297 27.03 28.15 -21.33
C CYS A 297 27.82 27.77 -22.60
N PRO A 298 27.73 28.54 -23.70
CA PRO A 298 28.36 28.18 -24.98
C PRO A 298 29.88 28.08 -24.94
N GLN A 299 30.56 28.88 -24.11
CA GLN A 299 32.02 29.03 -24.18
C GLN A 299 32.75 28.21 -23.12
N THR A 300 32.17 28.09 -21.93
CA THR A 300 32.87 27.63 -20.72
C THR A 300 32.49 26.22 -20.26
N TYR A 301 31.45 25.62 -20.86
CA TYR A 301 30.78 24.40 -20.35
C TYR A 301 30.24 24.53 -18.93
N LEU A 302 30.25 25.72 -18.35
CA LEU A 302 29.53 26.00 -17.12
C LEU A 302 28.03 25.89 -17.37
N ILE A 303 27.28 25.82 -16.29
CA ILE A 303 25.85 25.96 -16.34
C ILE A 303 25.48 27.43 -16.18
N CYS A 304 24.57 27.91 -17.01
CA CYS A 304 24.11 29.30 -17.10
C CYS A 304 22.61 29.40 -16.82
N SER A 305 22.16 30.58 -16.40
CA SER A 305 20.76 30.98 -16.39
C SER A 305 20.61 32.46 -16.66
N ASN A 306 20.00 32.81 -17.80
CA ASN A 306 19.88 34.18 -18.28
C ASN A 306 18.44 34.51 -18.67
N ALA A 307 17.80 35.37 -17.88
CA ALA A 307 16.45 35.86 -18.16
C ALA A 307 16.29 36.63 -19.49
N ARG A 308 17.37 37.20 -20.03
CA ARG A 308 17.33 37.96 -21.29
C ARG A 308 17.36 37.07 -22.53
N ASP A 309 17.76 35.81 -22.37
CA ASP A 309 17.87 34.82 -23.45
C ASP A 309 17.22 33.51 -22.98
N PRO A 310 15.90 33.35 -23.16
CA PRO A 310 15.12 32.24 -22.60
C PRO A 310 15.39 30.92 -23.35
N LYS A 311 16.61 30.42 -23.24
CA LYS A 311 17.02 29.12 -23.76
C LYS A 311 16.50 28.02 -22.85
N LYS A 312 15.40 27.39 -23.27
CA LYS A 312 14.87 26.20 -22.62
C LYS A 312 15.74 24.98 -22.97
N ALA A 313 16.69 24.64 -22.12
CA ALA A 313 17.40 23.38 -22.22
C ALA A 313 16.60 22.27 -21.53
N ALA A 314 16.44 21.15 -22.24
CA ALA A 314 15.75 19.98 -21.72
C ALA A 314 16.77 19.01 -21.09
N TYR A 315 16.45 18.51 -19.91
CA TYR A 315 17.25 17.52 -19.17
C TYR A 315 16.42 16.26 -18.93
N PHE A 316 17.00 15.10 -19.20
CA PHE A 316 16.45 13.84 -18.71
C PHE A 316 16.65 13.74 -17.20
N VAL A 317 15.66 13.17 -16.52
CA VAL A 317 15.71 12.91 -15.08
C VAL A 317 16.09 11.45 -14.86
N GLN A 318 17.20 11.23 -14.15
CA GLN A 318 17.58 9.92 -13.65
C GLN A 318 17.32 9.86 -12.14
N ARG A 319 16.64 8.81 -11.69
CA ARG A 319 16.30 8.57 -10.29
C ARG A 319 17.18 7.47 -9.71
N GLY A 320 17.54 7.61 -8.45
CA GLY A 320 18.34 6.62 -7.73
C GLY A 320 18.18 6.77 -6.23
N HIS A 321 18.85 5.88 -5.49
CA HIS A 321 18.93 5.91 -4.03
C HIS A 321 20.39 5.95 -3.61
N SER A 322 20.71 6.74 -2.59
CA SER A 322 22.04 6.73 -1.97
C SER A 322 22.22 5.50 -1.07
N ASN A 323 23.43 5.28 -0.58
CA ASN A 323 23.75 4.10 0.27
C ASN A 323 22.94 4.04 1.58
N ASP A 324 22.38 5.17 2.02
CA ASP A 324 21.47 5.30 3.16
C ASP A 324 19.98 5.22 2.75
N SER A 325 19.70 4.69 1.55
CA SER A 325 18.37 4.50 0.97
C SER A 325 17.57 5.78 0.72
N ARG A 326 18.19 6.96 0.79
CA ARG A 326 17.51 8.22 0.49
C ARG A 326 17.47 8.49 -1.01
N GLN A 327 16.34 8.98 -1.50
CA GLN A 327 16.17 9.31 -2.92
C GLN A 327 17.15 10.42 -3.36
N GLN A 328 17.59 10.31 -4.61
CA GLN A 328 18.48 11.26 -5.27
C GLN A 328 18.22 11.29 -6.78
N PHE A 329 18.51 12.42 -7.39
CA PHE A 329 18.19 12.71 -8.79
C PHE A 329 19.42 13.23 -9.54
N ALA A 330 19.57 12.84 -10.79
CA ALA A 330 20.58 13.40 -11.68
C ALA A 330 19.91 13.93 -12.95
N PHE A 331 20.42 15.05 -13.44
CA PHE A 331 19.86 15.74 -14.61
C PHE A 331 20.90 15.72 -15.72
N PHE A 332 20.60 15.09 -16.85
CA PHE A 332 21.50 15.06 -18.00
C PHE A 332 20.91 15.65 -19.27
N SER A 333 21.74 16.39 -19.99
CA SER A 333 21.41 17.16 -21.18
C SER A 333 20.76 16.29 -22.26
N ALA A 334 19.58 16.69 -22.73
CA ALA A 334 18.92 16.03 -23.85
C ALA A 334 19.66 16.26 -25.19
N PHE A 335 20.30 17.43 -25.33
CA PHE A 335 21.05 17.81 -26.50
C PHE A 335 22.38 17.05 -26.60
N TRP A 336 23.21 17.13 -25.55
CA TRP A 336 24.56 16.53 -25.60
C TRP A 336 24.57 15.03 -25.36
N ARG A 337 23.54 14.48 -24.68
CA ARG A 337 23.38 13.08 -24.26
C ARG A 337 24.64 12.54 -23.55
N ASN A 338 24.53 12.26 -22.24
CA ASN A 338 25.63 11.89 -21.34
C ASN A 338 26.40 13.06 -20.72
N ARG A 339 25.83 14.26 -20.64
CA ARG A 339 26.38 15.34 -19.81
C ARG A 339 25.42 15.74 -18.71
N TYR A 340 25.87 15.70 -17.47
CA TYR A 340 25.12 16.00 -16.27
C TYR A 340 25.40 17.42 -15.78
N ILE A 341 24.42 18.00 -15.08
CA ILE A 341 24.64 19.15 -14.22
C ILE A 341 25.48 18.66 -13.03
N LEU A 342 26.78 18.98 -13.05
CA LEU A 342 27.75 18.48 -12.09
C LEU A 342 28.34 19.61 -11.25
N MET A 343 28.38 19.38 -9.93
CA MET A 343 29.12 20.23 -9.00
C MET A 343 30.55 19.69 -8.86
N GLU A 344 31.54 20.42 -9.37
CA GLU A 344 32.94 20.06 -9.14
C GLU A 344 33.32 20.36 -7.66
N PRO A 345 34.03 19.44 -6.99
CA PRO A 345 34.49 19.67 -5.63
C PRO A 345 35.43 20.87 -5.60
N PHE A 346 35.21 21.77 -4.65
CA PHE A 346 36.04 22.96 -4.51
C PHE A 346 37.43 22.56 -4.00
N THR A 347 38.45 22.63 -4.87
CA THR A 347 39.85 22.57 -4.46
C THR A 347 40.22 23.94 -3.88
N ALA A 348 40.20 24.05 -2.56
CA ALA A 348 40.54 25.28 -1.87
C ALA A 348 42.03 25.66 -2.09
N THR A 349 42.32 26.44 -3.14
CA THR A 349 43.62 27.10 -3.34
C THR A 349 43.52 28.62 -3.54
N ALA A 350 42.40 29.23 -3.15
CA ALA A 350 42.27 30.70 -3.11
C ALA A 350 41.80 31.17 -1.72
N SER A 351 42.72 31.21 -0.77
CA SER A 351 42.54 31.96 0.47
C SER A 351 42.61 33.46 0.16
N ASN A 352 41.47 34.07 -0.14
CA ASN A 352 41.11 35.46 0.16
C ASN A 352 39.87 35.83 -0.65
N ALA A 353 38.68 35.61 -0.09
CA ALA A 353 37.48 36.30 -0.54
C ALA A 353 36.58 36.58 0.65
N SER A 354 36.44 37.87 0.95
CA SER A 354 35.48 38.44 1.87
C SER A 354 34.05 38.06 1.48
N HIS A 355 33.30 37.49 2.44
CA HIS A 355 31.84 37.55 2.59
C HIS A 355 30.91 37.09 1.45
N SER A 356 31.35 36.28 0.48
CA SER A 356 30.41 35.52 -0.37
C SER A 356 30.75 34.03 -0.32
N SER A 357 29.83 33.20 0.21
CA SER A 357 29.98 31.73 0.26
C SER A 357 29.76 31.03 -1.09
N ILE A 358 29.61 31.82 -2.14
CA ILE A 358 29.24 31.36 -3.47
C ILE A 358 30.46 30.73 -4.14
N THR A 359 30.27 29.53 -4.65
CA THR A 359 31.28 28.79 -5.41
C THR A 359 30.80 28.59 -6.85
N LYS A 360 31.54 29.12 -7.82
CA LYS A 360 31.30 28.91 -9.26
C LYS A 360 31.88 27.55 -9.67
N ASN A 361 31.14 26.49 -9.43
CA ASN A 361 31.60 25.10 -9.63
C ASN A 361 30.60 24.20 -10.35
N VAL A 362 29.62 24.74 -11.06
CA VAL A 362 28.57 23.96 -11.71
C VAL A 362 28.84 23.86 -13.21
N TYR A 363 29.13 22.65 -13.69
CA TYR A 363 29.55 22.37 -15.05
C TYR A 363 28.66 21.32 -15.72
N SER A 364 28.67 21.32 -17.05
CA SER A 364 28.15 20.25 -17.90
C SER A 364 29.25 19.22 -18.17
N ARG A 365 29.23 18.09 -17.46
CA ARG A 365 30.29 17.05 -17.46
C ARG A 365 29.75 15.66 -17.69
N THR A 366 30.60 14.71 -18.08
CA THR A 366 30.17 13.32 -18.33
C THR A 366 29.92 12.50 -17.07
N ASP A 367 30.52 12.89 -15.95
CA ASP A 367 30.34 12.21 -14.68
C ASP A 367 28.97 12.53 -14.07
N ILE A 368 28.36 11.53 -13.43
CA ILE A 368 27.06 11.68 -12.78
C ILE A 368 27.26 12.48 -11.49
N ASN A 369 26.47 13.53 -11.31
CA ASN A 369 26.31 14.20 -10.03
C ASN A 369 24.89 14.02 -9.52
N TRP A 370 24.79 13.54 -8.28
CA TRP A 370 23.50 13.30 -7.64
C TRP A 370 23.09 14.52 -6.81
N TRP A 371 21.82 14.88 -6.94
CA TRP A 371 21.18 15.98 -6.24
C TRP A 371 20.08 15.45 -5.33
N ARG A 372 20.02 15.98 -4.11
CA ARG A 372 18.89 15.81 -3.22
C ARG A 372 17.90 16.92 -3.50
N VAL A 373 16.68 16.53 -3.86
CA VAL A 373 15.59 17.45 -4.18
C VAL A 373 14.79 17.71 -2.91
N VAL A 374 14.63 18.98 -2.54
CA VAL A 374 13.76 19.42 -1.45
C VAL A 374 12.59 20.19 -2.04
N TYR A 375 11.37 19.73 -1.78
CA TYR A 375 10.15 20.33 -2.29
C TYR A 375 9.63 21.41 -1.32
N GLY A 376 9.38 22.63 -1.82
CA GLY A 376 8.85 23.72 -1.00
C GLY A 376 8.94 25.08 -1.67
N ASN A 377 8.35 26.11 -1.05
CA ASN A 377 8.46 27.51 -1.48
C ASN A 377 8.01 27.78 -2.92
N GLY A 378 7.06 26.99 -3.43
CA GLY A 378 6.58 27.10 -4.80
C GLY A 378 7.53 26.55 -5.86
N GLY A 379 8.44 25.66 -5.48
CA GLY A 379 9.33 24.94 -6.39
C GLY A 379 10.14 23.85 -5.70
N ILE A 380 11.35 23.65 -6.20
CA ILE A 380 12.33 22.68 -5.72
C ILE A 380 13.67 23.36 -5.44
N SER A 381 14.41 22.81 -4.47
CA SER A 381 15.79 23.18 -4.20
C SER A 381 16.69 21.97 -4.38
N LEU A 382 17.83 22.17 -5.04
CA LEU A 382 18.76 21.10 -5.41
C LEU A 382 20.00 21.18 -4.50
N TYR A 383 20.07 20.28 -3.53
CA TYR A 383 21.23 20.14 -2.64
C TYR A 383 22.18 19.09 -3.18
N ASP A 384 23.47 19.25 -2.97
CA ASP A 384 24.44 18.18 -3.22
C ASP A 384 24.06 16.94 -2.41
N ALA A 385 23.83 15.79 -3.07
CA ALA A 385 23.40 14.58 -2.38
C ALA A 385 24.49 13.97 -1.49
N ALA A 386 25.78 14.25 -1.77
CA ALA A 386 26.90 13.69 -1.02
C ALA A 386 27.08 14.37 0.34
N THR A 387 26.97 15.70 0.39
CA THR A 387 27.24 16.47 1.61
C THR A 387 26.04 17.22 2.16
N GLU A 388 25.05 17.55 1.33
CA GLU A 388 23.92 18.45 1.63
C GLU A 388 24.35 19.83 2.15
N LYS A 389 25.63 20.18 2.02
CA LYS A 389 26.19 21.47 2.47
C LYS A 389 26.15 22.53 1.39
N SER A 390 25.83 22.15 0.16
CA SER A 390 25.81 23.04 -1.00
C SER A 390 24.44 22.99 -1.65
N VAL A 391 23.89 24.14 -2.02
CA VAL A 391 22.61 24.27 -2.73
C VAL A 391 22.83 25.00 -4.05
N LEU A 392 22.19 24.52 -5.11
CA LEU A 392 22.26 25.10 -6.45
C LEU A 392 21.44 26.40 -6.53
N CYS A 393 22.08 27.48 -6.95
CA CYS A 393 21.47 28.80 -7.04
C CYS A 393 21.88 29.50 -8.34
N GLY A 394 21.10 30.51 -8.74
CA GLY A 394 21.42 31.36 -9.87
C GLY A 394 20.73 32.71 -9.76
N GLY A 395 21.21 33.69 -10.53
CA GLY A 395 20.61 35.01 -10.63
C GLY A 395 21.35 36.14 -9.90
N ASP A 396 22.40 35.87 -9.13
CA ASP A 396 23.25 36.93 -8.56
C ASP A 396 24.08 37.62 -9.67
N PRO A 397 23.89 38.94 -9.89
CA PRO A 397 24.60 39.69 -10.92
C PRO A 397 26.12 39.71 -10.77
N SER A 398 26.63 39.44 -9.57
CA SER A 398 28.08 39.37 -9.30
C SER A 398 28.76 38.19 -9.99
N TYR A 399 27.98 37.22 -10.49
CA TYR A 399 28.45 36.01 -11.16
C TYR A 399 28.08 35.99 -12.64
N TRP A 400 27.94 37.16 -13.24
CA TRP A 400 27.79 37.32 -14.68
C TRP A 400 29.15 37.63 -15.30
N ASP A 401 29.56 36.85 -16.29
CA ASP A 401 30.77 37.06 -17.09
C ASP A 401 30.36 37.48 -18.51
N GLY A 402 30.21 38.79 -18.71
CA GLY A 402 29.68 39.35 -19.96
C GLY A 402 28.23 38.90 -20.20
N GLU A 403 28.01 38.06 -21.21
CA GLU A 403 26.70 37.48 -21.53
C GLU A 403 26.44 36.13 -20.82
N GLU A 404 27.46 35.54 -20.19
CA GLU A 404 27.33 34.27 -19.46
C GLU A 404 26.91 34.52 -18.01
N HIS A 405 25.64 34.26 -17.70
CA HIS A 405 25.10 34.41 -16.35
C HIS A 405 25.15 33.06 -15.65
N HIS A 406 26.09 32.84 -14.73
CA HIS A 406 26.38 31.49 -14.25
C HIS A 406 25.44 31.00 -13.15
N VAL A 407 25.16 29.70 -13.17
CA VAL A 407 24.65 28.94 -12.03
C VAL A 407 25.82 28.55 -11.14
N TYR A 408 25.62 28.64 -9.83
CA TYR A 408 26.63 28.43 -8.81
C TYR A 408 26.07 27.65 -7.63
N THR A 409 26.91 27.30 -6.67
CA THR A 409 26.47 26.76 -5.38
C THR A 409 26.70 27.75 -4.26
N ARG A 410 25.78 27.77 -3.28
CA ARG A 410 25.94 28.46 -1.99
C ARG A 410 26.01 27.43 -0.87
N HIS A 411 26.56 27.82 0.28
CA HIS A 411 26.44 26.97 1.46
C HIS A 411 24.97 26.84 1.90
N ALA A 412 24.53 25.63 2.26
CA ALA A 412 23.14 25.32 2.60
C ALA A 412 22.59 26.18 3.76
N SER A 413 23.44 26.62 4.68
CA SER A 413 23.06 27.52 5.77
C SER A 413 22.59 28.91 5.31
N GLU A 414 22.92 29.31 4.09
CA GLU A 414 22.51 30.60 3.51
C GLU A 414 21.20 30.50 2.72
N PHE A 415 20.63 29.30 2.59
CA PHE A 415 19.42 29.07 1.81
C PHE A 415 18.27 29.99 2.22
N SER A 416 18.05 30.22 3.51
CA SER A 416 16.95 31.07 3.99
C SER A 416 17.09 32.52 3.53
N ALA A 417 18.31 33.04 3.43
CA ALA A 417 18.58 34.41 2.98
C ALA A 417 18.51 34.57 1.45
N HIS A 418 18.75 33.48 0.70
CA HIS A 418 18.82 33.48 -0.76
C HIS A 418 17.81 32.52 -1.42
N GLN A 419 16.69 32.27 -0.74
CA GLN A 419 15.70 31.27 -1.14
C GLN A 419 15.22 31.47 -2.58
N THR A 420 15.02 32.73 -2.97
CA THR A 420 14.55 33.12 -4.30
C THR A 420 15.56 32.76 -5.39
N GLU A 421 16.87 32.90 -5.13
CA GLU A 421 17.94 32.52 -6.07
C GLU A 421 18.12 31.00 -6.16
N CYS A 422 17.81 30.28 -5.08
CA CYS A 422 18.10 28.86 -4.90
C CYS A 422 16.87 27.93 -5.07
N THR A 423 15.74 28.49 -5.47
CA THR A 423 14.51 27.73 -5.75
C THR A 423 14.22 27.74 -7.24
N TRP A 424 13.91 26.56 -7.76
CA TRP A 424 13.68 26.29 -9.17
C TRP A 424 12.28 25.71 -9.37
N SER A 425 11.60 26.06 -10.45
CA SER A 425 10.39 25.41 -10.92
C SER A 425 10.72 24.51 -12.11
N LEU A 426 9.98 23.42 -12.22
CA LEU A 426 10.10 22.44 -13.30
C LEU A 426 8.97 22.61 -14.30
N GLU A 427 9.33 22.50 -15.56
CA GLU A 427 8.39 22.43 -16.68
C GLU A 427 8.62 21.11 -17.42
N ASP A 428 7.52 20.46 -17.83
CA ASP A 428 7.61 19.33 -18.74
C ASP A 428 8.08 19.83 -20.11
N CYS A 429 9.27 19.38 -20.50
CA CYS A 429 9.93 19.71 -21.76
C CYS A 429 10.16 18.45 -22.59
N SER A 430 9.31 17.43 -22.41
CA SER A 430 9.41 16.15 -23.14
C SER A 430 9.33 16.33 -24.66
N ASP A 431 8.60 17.34 -25.13
CA ASP A 431 8.47 17.70 -26.55
C ASP A 431 9.61 18.59 -27.07
N ALA A 432 10.43 19.15 -26.17
CA ALA A 432 11.59 19.95 -26.56
C ALA A 432 12.71 19.03 -27.09
N ALA A 433 13.36 19.45 -28.18
CA ALA A 433 14.37 18.67 -28.90
C ALA A 433 15.57 18.30 -28.02
#